data_AF-A0A930DE56-F1
#
_entry.id   AF-A0A930DE56-F1
#
_cell.length_a   1.000
_cell.length_b   1.000
_cell.length_c   1.000
_cell.angle_alpha   90.00
_cell.angle_beta   90.00
_cell.angle_gamma   90.00
#
_symmetry.space_group_name_H-M   'P 1'
#
loop_
_entity.id
_entity.type
_entity.pdbx_description
1 polymer ?
#
loop_
_entity_poly.entity_id
_entity_poly.type
_entity_poly.pdbx_seq_one_letter_code
_entity_poly.pdbx_strand_id
1 'polypeptide(L)'
;MPLTVRDIIENNFFPGTELITGRESAGNIISWVNVQEILDSVDMVGSGELLITTGFDLADYTRYFNLIKRLKAKGVVGLMVQTGYYVESIPVYILESARKYKFPVLELPASFSFSEVLKTLISEINRESVLGNQSYLDYNYFYPKIKKKLKESLSRGIGNESEIAILAISSVNAYNEVGPDITEAFENINSLVVFSCDTYICHFEKGAQMI
;
A
#
# COMPACT_ATOMS: atom_id res chain seq x y z
N MET A 1 0.21 -8.30 -7.23
CA MET A 1 -0.82 -7.74 -8.11
C MET A 1 -1.26 -6.41 -7.53
N PRO A 2 -1.49 -5.38 -8.37
CA PRO A 2 -1.96 -4.08 -7.91
C PRO A 2 -3.38 -4.20 -7.35
N LEU A 3 -3.67 -3.45 -6.28
CA LEU A 3 -4.97 -3.45 -5.62
C LEU A 3 -6.06 -2.90 -6.55
N THR A 4 -7.20 -3.58 -6.64
CA THR A 4 -8.39 -3.14 -7.38
C THR A 4 -9.60 -2.98 -6.45
N VAL A 5 -10.68 -2.35 -6.95
CA VAL A 5 -11.95 -2.24 -6.20
C VAL A 5 -12.56 -3.62 -5.94
N ARG A 6 -12.40 -4.56 -6.87
CA ARG A 6 -12.88 -5.94 -6.72
C ARG A 6 -12.21 -6.65 -5.55
N ASP A 7 -10.90 -6.45 -5.39
CA ASP A 7 -10.11 -7.08 -4.34
C ASP A 7 -10.58 -6.69 -2.93
N ILE A 8 -11.11 -5.47 -2.74
CA ILE A 8 -11.67 -5.02 -1.46
C ILE A 8 -12.79 -5.97 -0.99
N ILE A 9 -13.63 -6.41 -1.92
CA ILE A 9 -14.76 -7.30 -1.64
C ILE A 9 -14.32 -8.76 -1.59
N GLU A 10 -13.54 -9.21 -2.59
CA GLU A 10 -13.14 -10.62 -2.70
C GLU A 10 -12.22 -11.06 -1.54
N ASN A 11 -11.34 -10.18 -1.08
CA ASN A 11 -10.48 -10.45 0.09
C ASN A 11 -11.16 -10.10 1.42
N ASN A 12 -12.39 -9.59 1.38
CA ASN A 12 -13.17 -9.24 2.56
C ASN A 12 -12.40 -8.36 3.57
N PHE A 13 -11.72 -7.32 3.07
CA PHE A 13 -10.90 -6.44 3.92
C PHE A 13 -11.72 -5.72 4.99
N PHE A 14 -12.98 -5.44 4.68
CA PHE A 14 -13.91 -4.76 5.58
C PHE A 14 -15.24 -5.54 5.59
N PRO A 15 -15.41 -6.52 6.49
CA PRO A 15 -16.63 -7.31 6.59
C PRO A 15 -17.89 -6.45 6.64
N GLY A 16 -18.87 -6.77 5.79
CA GLY A 16 -20.11 -6.00 5.65
C GLY A 16 -20.02 -4.83 4.65
N THR A 17 -18.87 -4.60 4.03
CA THR A 17 -18.76 -3.68 2.89
C THR A 17 -19.31 -4.33 1.63
N GLU A 18 -20.13 -3.59 0.88
CA GLU A 18 -20.76 -4.11 -0.33
C GLU A 18 -20.48 -3.23 -1.55
N LEU A 19 -20.21 -3.86 -2.70
CA LEU A 19 -20.16 -3.17 -3.99
C LEU A 19 -21.57 -3.09 -4.59
N ILE A 20 -22.18 -1.92 -4.45
CA ILE A 20 -23.58 -1.66 -4.82
C ILE A 20 -23.76 -1.49 -6.33
N THR A 21 -22.78 -0.87 -7.00
CA THR A 21 -22.84 -0.60 -8.45
C THR A 21 -21.46 -0.70 -9.11
N GLY A 22 -21.42 -0.75 -10.45
CA GLY A 22 -20.17 -0.62 -11.22
C GLY A 22 -19.24 -1.83 -11.20
N ARG A 23 -19.78 -3.05 -11.04
CA ARG A 23 -19.00 -4.31 -11.07
C ARG A 23 -18.15 -4.46 -12.33
N GLU A 24 -18.59 -3.90 -13.44
CA GLU A 24 -17.91 -3.90 -14.73
C GLU A 24 -16.59 -3.13 -14.70
N SER A 25 -16.51 -2.08 -13.88
CA SER A 25 -15.31 -1.26 -13.69
C SER A 25 -14.55 -1.60 -12.41
N ALA A 26 -14.96 -2.63 -11.65
CA ALA A 26 -14.35 -2.96 -10.37
C ALA A 26 -12.91 -3.48 -10.49
N GLY A 27 -12.47 -3.87 -11.69
CA GLY A 27 -11.07 -4.24 -11.96
C GLY A 27 -10.11 -3.05 -12.16
N ASN A 28 -10.58 -1.81 -12.01
CA ASN A 28 -9.70 -0.64 -12.08
C ASN A 28 -8.74 -0.64 -10.89
N ILE A 29 -7.47 -0.34 -11.17
CA ILE A 29 -6.40 -0.26 -10.17
C ILE A 29 -6.61 0.97 -9.29
N ILE A 30 -6.48 0.76 -7.97
CA ILE A 30 -6.45 1.81 -6.96
C ILE A 30 -5.00 2.19 -6.73
N SER A 31 -4.60 3.39 -7.13
CA SER A 31 -3.24 3.91 -6.92
C SER A 31 -3.10 4.68 -5.61
N TRP A 32 -4.21 5.21 -5.08
CA TRP A 32 -4.23 5.97 -3.84
C TRP A 32 -5.66 6.03 -3.26
N VAL A 33 -5.77 6.40 -1.99
CA VAL A 33 -7.04 6.60 -1.28
C VAL A 33 -7.15 8.02 -0.77
N ASN A 34 -8.30 8.65 -0.97
CA ASN A 34 -8.54 10.04 -0.58
C ASN A 34 -9.83 10.13 0.24
N VAL A 35 -9.83 10.96 1.29
CA VAL A 35 -11.00 11.18 2.15
C VAL A 35 -11.50 12.60 1.95
N GLN A 36 -12.76 12.77 1.59
CA GLN A 36 -13.39 14.10 1.47
C GLN A 36 -14.82 14.10 2.01
N GLU A 37 -15.14 15.09 2.83
CA GLU A 37 -16.50 15.31 3.32
C GLU A 37 -17.28 16.32 2.47
N ILE A 38 -16.59 17.32 1.93
CA ILE A 38 -17.18 18.30 1.01
C ILE A 38 -16.79 17.92 -0.41
N LEU A 39 -17.77 17.46 -1.20
CA LEU A 39 -17.54 16.89 -2.53
C LEU A 39 -17.68 17.93 -3.66
N ASP A 40 -17.69 19.22 -3.31
CA ASP A 40 -17.81 20.33 -4.27
C ASP A 40 -16.56 20.46 -5.15
N SER A 41 -15.38 20.20 -4.55
CA SER A 41 -14.06 20.37 -5.16
C SER A 41 -13.49 19.06 -5.71
N VAL A 42 -14.18 18.47 -6.69
CA VAL A 42 -13.69 17.29 -7.44
C VAL A 42 -12.36 17.56 -8.18
N ASP A 43 -11.85 18.79 -8.18
CA ASP A 43 -10.50 19.10 -8.67
C ASP A 43 -9.37 18.65 -7.73
N MET A 44 -9.70 18.34 -6.47
CA MET A 44 -8.74 17.89 -5.46
C MET A 44 -8.60 16.36 -5.41
N VAL A 45 -9.26 15.63 -6.32
CA VAL A 45 -9.10 14.18 -6.48
C VAL A 45 -8.36 13.85 -7.77
N GLY A 46 -7.44 12.89 -7.68
CA GLY A 46 -6.61 12.41 -8.77
C GLY A 46 -7.21 11.25 -9.55
N SER A 47 -6.67 11.01 -10.75
CA SER A 47 -6.92 9.79 -11.50
C SER A 47 -6.32 8.60 -10.75
N GLY A 48 -7.03 7.46 -10.72
CA GLY A 48 -6.60 6.25 -10.00
C GLY A 48 -6.97 6.23 -8.51
N GLU A 49 -7.55 7.31 -7.98
CA GLU A 49 -7.93 7.40 -6.57
C GLU A 49 -9.26 6.70 -6.28
N LEU A 50 -9.34 6.04 -5.12
CA LEU A 50 -10.60 5.67 -4.49
C LEU A 50 -10.99 6.76 -3.49
N LEU A 51 -12.15 7.37 -3.68
CA LEU A 51 -12.67 8.43 -2.80
C LEU A 51 -13.50 7.83 -1.67
N ILE A 52 -13.25 8.25 -0.45
CA ILE A 52 -13.95 7.84 0.78
C ILE A 52 -14.64 9.07 1.38
N THR A 53 -15.87 8.91 1.87
CA THR A 53 -16.67 9.99 2.46
C THR A 53 -17.67 9.43 3.46
N THR A 54 -18.09 10.22 4.45
CA THR A 54 -19.26 9.87 5.28
C THR A 54 -20.60 10.26 4.65
N GLY A 55 -20.56 10.81 3.42
CA GLY A 55 -21.76 11.21 2.69
C GLY A 55 -22.41 12.49 3.22
N PHE A 56 -21.62 13.39 3.82
CA PHE A 56 -22.10 14.70 4.27
C PHE A 56 -22.81 15.46 3.13
N ASP A 57 -24.04 15.91 3.38
CA ASP A 57 -24.94 16.54 2.40
C ASP A 57 -25.20 15.72 1.12
N LEU A 58 -24.84 14.43 1.07
CA LEU A 58 -24.99 13.62 -0.14
C LEU A 58 -26.47 13.41 -0.50
N ALA A 59 -27.41 13.60 0.42
CA ALA A 59 -28.84 13.57 0.13
C ALA A 59 -29.33 14.78 -0.70
N ASP A 60 -28.58 15.89 -0.72
CA ASP A 60 -28.94 17.07 -1.50
C ASP A 60 -28.61 16.87 -2.99
N TYR A 61 -29.64 16.47 -3.74
CA TYR A 61 -29.56 16.31 -5.19
C TYR A 61 -29.05 17.58 -5.89
N THR A 62 -29.49 18.76 -5.46
CA THR A 62 -29.18 20.02 -6.17
C THR A 62 -27.69 20.33 -6.15
N ARG A 63 -26.99 19.89 -5.10
CA ARG A 63 -25.56 20.07 -4.92
C ARG A 63 -24.74 19.02 -5.67
N TYR A 64 -25.15 17.75 -5.61
CA TYR A 64 -24.30 16.63 -6.08
C TYR A 64 -24.85 15.83 -7.26
N PHE A 65 -25.86 16.32 -7.99
CA PHE A 65 -26.46 15.62 -9.15
C PHE A 65 -25.44 15.14 -10.20
N ASN A 66 -24.34 15.88 -10.39
CA ASN A 66 -23.29 15.58 -11.36
C ASN A 66 -22.03 14.93 -10.74
N LEU A 67 -22.03 14.60 -9.44
CA LEU A 67 -20.85 14.11 -8.72
C LEU A 67 -20.19 12.92 -9.42
N ILE A 68 -20.94 11.84 -9.64
CA ILE A 68 -20.42 10.62 -10.28
C ILE A 68 -19.83 10.91 -11.66
N LYS A 69 -20.50 11.73 -12.47
CA LYS A 69 -20.02 12.13 -13.80
C LYS A 69 -18.67 12.84 -13.69
N ARG A 70 -18.53 13.77 -12.73
CA ARG A 70 -17.28 14.51 -12.48
C ARG A 70 -16.15 13.59 -12.00
N LEU A 71 -16.42 12.71 -11.04
CA LEU A 71 -15.46 11.73 -10.53
C LEU A 71 -14.96 10.81 -11.65
N LYS A 72 -15.89 10.26 -12.45
CA LYS A 72 -15.54 9.41 -13.60
C LYS A 72 -14.68 10.16 -14.63
N ALA A 73 -15.02 11.42 -14.92
CA ALA A 73 -14.26 12.23 -15.88
C ALA A 73 -12.84 12.56 -15.40
N LYS A 74 -12.61 12.64 -14.08
CA LYS A 74 -11.28 12.81 -13.49
C LYS A 74 -10.45 11.52 -13.42
N GLY A 75 -11.05 10.37 -13.70
CA GLY A 75 -10.37 9.07 -13.60
C GLY A 75 -10.36 8.48 -12.18
N VAL A 76 -11.20 9.00 -11.28
CA VAL A 76 -11.45 8.36 -9.97
C VAL A 76 -12.02 6.96 -10.22
N VAL A 77 -11.55 5.97 -9.47
CA VAL A 77 -11.85 4.57 -9.75
C VAL A 77 -13.03 4.02 -8.96
N GLY A 78 -13.44 4.70 -7.89
CA GLY A 78 -14.65 4.38 -7.14
C GLY A 78 -14.99 5.42 -6.07
N LEU A 79 -16.17 5.28 -5.49
CA LEU A 79 -16.63 6.02 -4.32
C LEU A 79 -17.03 5.03 -3.22
N MET A 80 -16.42 5.13 -2.06
CA MET A 80 -16.78 4.38 -0.86
C MET A 80 -17.48 5.33 0.10
N VAL A 81 -18.76 5.09 0.36
CA VAL A 81 -19.57 5.91 1.26
C VAL A 81 -19.73 5.17 2.57
N GLN A 82 -19.29 5.78 3.66
CA GLN A 82 -19.56 5.27 4.99
C GLN A 82 -20.96 5.71 5.43
N THR A 83 -21.89 4.76 5.50
CA THR A 83 -23.27 5.01 5.92
C THR A 83 -23.42 4.86 7.43
N GLY A 84 -24.48 5.45 7.99
CA GLY A 84 -24.78 5.45 9.44
C GLY A 84 -24.36 6.72 10.20
N TYR A 85 -23.88 7.76 9.51
CA TYR A 85 -23.57 9.08 10.09
C TYR A 85 -24.47 10.19 9.54
N TYR A 86 -24.26 10.60 8.28
CA TYR A 86 -25.06 11.64 7.62
C TYR A 86 -26.11 11.07 6.66
N VAL A 87 -25.87 9.86 6.17
CA VAL A 87 -26.80 9.12 5.33
C VAL A 87 -26.95 7.70 5.89
N GLU A 88 -28.20 7.27 6.08
CA GLU A 88 -28.52 5.88 6.48
C GLU A 88 -28.25 4.90 5.35
N SER A 89 -28.37 5.35 4.10
CA SER A 89 -28.06 4.59 2.89
C SER A 89 -27.66 5.54 1.76
N ILE A 90 -26.93 5.04 0.77
CA ILE A 90 -26.48 5.84 -0.36
C ILE A 90 -27.70 6.32 -1.18
N PRO A 91 -27.87 7.64 -1.41
CA PRO A 91 -29.03 8.17 -2.11
C PRO A 91 -29.25 7.56 -3.51
N VAL A 92 -30.51 7.25 -3.84
CA VAL A 92 -30.88 6.55 -5.08
C VAL A 92 -30.33 7.26 -6.32
N TYR A 93 -30.37 8.59 -6.37
CA TYR A 93 -29.90 9.35 -7.52
C TYR A 93 -28.38 9.19 -7.76
N ILE A 94 -27.59 9.00 -6.69
CA ILE A 94 -26.16 8.70 -6.79
C ILE A 94 -25.98 7.30 -7.41
N LEU A 95 -26.74 6.32 -6.92
CA LEU A 95 -26.69 4.94 -7.43
C LEU A 95 -27.14 4.83 -8.89
N GLU A 96 -28.19 5.56 -9.29
CA GLU A 96 -28.64 5.62 -10.69
C GLU A 96 -27.57 6.24 -11.60
N SER A 97 -26.98 7.35 -11.17
CA SER A 97 -25.86 7.98 -11.87
C SER A 97 -24.67 7.02 -11.98
N ALA A 98 -24.32 6.33 -10.89
CA ALA A 98 -23.25 5.33 -10.86
C ALA A 98 -23.50 4.16 -11.82
N ARG A 99 -24.71 3.61 -11.85
CA ARG A 99 -25.10 2.58 -12.83
C ARG A 99 -24.96 3.09 -14.27
N LYS A 100 -25.45 4.30 -14.55
CA LYS A 100 -25.35 4.91 -15.88
C LYS A 100 -23.90 5.03 -16.36
N TYR A 101 -22.98 5.40 -15.48
CA TYR A 101 -21.56 5.56 -15.80
C TYR A 101 -20.71 4.32 -15.53
N LYS A 102 -21.33 3.19 -15.14
CA LYS A 102 -20.66 1.96 -14.70
C LYS A 102 -19.57 2.23 -13.66
N PHE A 103 -19.84 3.16 -12.75
CA PHE A 103 -18.89 3.66 -11.78
C PHE A 103 -19.00 2.85 -10.48
N PRO A 104 -17.90 2.31 -9.92
CA PRO A 104 -17.95 1.55 -8.69
C PRO A 104 -18.38 2.40 -7.50
N VAL A 105 -19.40 1.96 -6.78
CA VAL A 105 -19.83 2.56 -5.51
C VAL A 105 -19.91 1.49 -4.44
N LEU A 106 -19.20 1.68 -3.34
CA LEU A 106 -19.16 0.81 -2.19
C LEU A 106 -19.89 1.46 -1.02
N GLU A 107 -20.61 0.63 -0.26
CA GLU A 107 -21.15 1.00 1.04
C GLU A 107 -20.27 0.41 2.14
N LEU A 108 -19.77 1.27 3.02
CA LEU A 108 -18.90 0.91 4.15
C LEU A 108 -19.67 1.07 5.46
N PRO A 109 -19.71 0.06 6.35
CA PRO A 109 -20.36 0.20 7.66
C PRO A 109 -19.71 1.25 8.57
N ALA A 110 -20.53 1.91 9.42
CA ALA A 110 -20.07 2.86 10.44
C ALA A 110 -19.13 2.26 11.51
N SER A 111 -19.05 0.94 11.62
CA SER A 111 -18.18 0.27 12.60
C SER A 111 -16.69 0.46 12.33
N PHE A 112 -16.30 0.82 11.11
CA PHE A 112 -14.90 1.01 10.72
C PHE A 112 -14.46 2.46 10.94
N SER A 113 -13.24 2.66 11.43
CA SER A 113 -12.67 4.01 11.45
C SER A 113 -11.96 4.32 10.12
N PHE A 114 -11.96 5.58 9.67
CA PHE A 114 -11.13 5.96 8.51
C PHE A 114 -9.64 5.64 8.71
N SER A 115 -9.14 5.72 9.95
CA SER A 115 -7.76 5.33 10.26
C SER A 115 -7.48 3.87 9.94
N GLU A 116 -8.41 2.97 10.26
CA GLU A 116 -8.33 1.55 9.94
C GLU A 116 -8.40 1.32 8.43
N VAL A 117 -9.40 1.91 7.76
CA VAL A 117 -9.61 1.78 6.32
C VAL A 117 -8.39 2.26 5.53
N LEU A 118 -7.87 3.45 5.87
CA LEU A 118 -6.69 4.03 5.23
C LEU A 118 -5.46 3.16 5.45
N LYS A 119 -5.19 2.70 6.68
CA LYS A 119 -4.03 1.84 6.97
C LYS A 119 -4.06 0.56 6.14
N THR A 120 -5.20 -0.12 6.08
CA THR A 120 -5.36 -1.35 5.32
C THR A 120 -5.17 -1.10 3.82
N LEU A 121 -5.92 -0.14 3.24
CA LEU A 121 -5.85 0.10 1.80
C LEU A 121 -4.48 0.63 1.36
N ILE A 122 -3.88 1.56 2.09
CA ILE A 122 -2.53 2.08 1.77
C ILE A 122 -1.48 0.98 1.91
N SER A 123 -1.61 0.08 2.90
CA SER A 123 -0.72 -1.08 3.03
C SER A 123 -0.83 -2.00 1.82
N GLU A 124 -2.03 -2.31 1.35
CA GLU A 124 -2.24 -3.18 0.20
C GLU A 124 -1.81 -2.52 -1.12
N ILE A 125 -2.07 -1.22 -1.30
CA ILE A 125 -1.55 -0.44 -2.45
C ILE A 125 -0.02 -0.50 -2.46
N ASN A 126 0.61 -0.35 -1.29
CA ASN A 126 2.07 -0.39 -1.18
C ASN A 126 2.66 -1.80 -1.15
N ARG A 127 1.85 -2.86 -1.14
CA ARG A 127 2.34 -4.24 -1.04
C ARG A 127 3.21 -4.62 -2.24
N GLU A 128 2.98 -4.04 -3.42
CA GLU A 128 3.90 -4.10 -4.57
C GLU A 128 5.01 -3.06 -4.53
N SER A 129 4.78 -1.87 -3.96
CA SER A 129 5.84 -0.89 -3.70
C SER A 129 6.93 -1.45 -2.79
N VAL A 130 6.62 -2.41 -1.91
CA VAL A 130 7.60 -3.10 -1.06
C VAL A 130 8.39 -4.17 -1.83
N LEU A 131 7.79 -4.76 -2.87
CA LEU A 131 8.48 -5.72 -3.76
C LEU A 131 9.30 -5.03 -4.85
N GLY A 132 8.90 -3.81 -5.25
CA GLY A 132 9.61 -2.98 -6.24
C GLY A 132 10.56 -1.91 -5.65
N ASN A 133 10.28 -1.38 -4.47
CA ASN A 133 11.14 -0.45 -3.75
C ASN A 133 11.57 -1.09 -2.42
N GLN A 134 12.81 -1.59 -2.43
CA GLN A 134 13.58 -2.07 -1.27
C GLN A 134 13.90 -0.96 -0.25
N SER A 135 12.96 -0.05 0.07
CA SER A 135 13.22 1.13 0.90
C SER A 135 12.69 1.02 2.34
N TYR A 136 12.02 -0.08 2.71
CA TYR A 136 11.64 -0.35 4.11
C TYR A 136 12.70 -1.12 4.89
N LEU A 137 13.66 -1.69 4.18
CA LEU A 137 14.89 -2.25 4.74
C LEU A 137 15.95 -1.13 4.74
N ASP A 138 15.62 -0.02 5.38
CA ASP A 138 16.48 1.16 5.46
C ASP A 138 17.43 1.08 6.67
N TYR A 139 18.21 2.14 6.86
CA TYR A 139 19.08 2.31 8.02
C TYR A 139 18.33 2.06 9.33
N ASN A 140 17.09 2.51 9.46
CA ASN A 140 16.32 2.40 10.71
C ASN A 140 15.89 0.96 11.01
N TYR A 141 15.65 0.14 9.98
CA TYR A 141 15.36 -1.28 10.16
C TYR A 141 16.61 -2.10 10.51
N PHE A 142 17.71 -1.90 9.74
CA PHE A 142 18.91 -2.73 9.89
C PHE A 142 19.79 -2.32 11.06
N TYR A 143 19.97 -1.02 11.30
CA TYR A 143 20.92 -0.53 12.29
C TYR A 143 20.65 -1.05 13.70
N PRO A 144 19.41 -1.08 14.23
CA PRO A 144 19.16 -1.61 15.57
C PRO A 144 19.47 -3.11 15.69
N LYS A 145 19.16 -3.90 14.66
CA LYS A 145 19.40 -5.35 14.64
C LYS A 145 20.88 -5.67 14.50
N ILE A 146 21.59 -4.98 13.61
CA ILE A 146 23.04 -5.10 13.44
C ILE A 146 23.76 -4.69 14.72
N LYS A 147 23.39 -3.54 15.31
CA LYS A 147 23.99 -3.06 16.56
C LYS A 147 23.81 -4.05 17.71
N LYS A 148 22.65 -4.71 17.79
CA LYS A 148 22.39 -5.76 18.79
C LYS A 148 23.28 -6.99 18.57
N LYS A 149 23.32 -7.56 17.36
CA LYS A 149 24.17 -8.72 17.06
C LYS A 149 25.66 -8.42 17.22
N LEU A 150 26.12 -7.23 16.84
CA LEU A 150 27.51 -6.79 17.07
C LEU A 150 27.85 -6.79 18.56
N LYS A 151 26.96 -6.25 19.40
CA LYS A 151 27.17 -6.23 20.85
C LYS A 151 27.24 -7.65 21.44
N GLU A 152 26.39 -8.55 20.97
CA GLU A 152 26.40 -9.97 21.37
C GLU A 152 27.69 -10.68 20.92
N SER A 153 28.18 -10.42 19.70
CA SER A 153 29.44 -10.98 19.19
C SER A 153 30.65 -10.47 19.98
N LEU A 154 30.72 -9.16 20.25
CA LEU A 154 31.79 -8.59 21.07
C LEU A 154 31.80 -9.18 22.49
N SER A 155 30.62 -9.39 23.10
CA SER A 155 30.52 -10.05 24.41
C SER A 155 30.98 -11.51 24.41
N ARG A 156 31.00 -12.17 23.24
CA ARG A 156 31.49 -13.54 23.04
C ARG A 156 32.98 -13.57 22.66
N GLY A 157 33.66 -12.41 22.64
CA GLY A 157 35.07 -12.29 22.26
C GLY A 157 35.33 -12.38 20.75
N ILE A 158 34.28 -12.19 19.92
CA ILE A 158 34.37 -12.22 18.47
C ILE A 158 34.44 -10.78 17.96
N GLY A 159 35.64 -10.32 17.59
CA GLY A 159 35.93 -8.95 17.10
C GLY A 159 36.43 -7.97 18.17
N ASN A 160 36.69 -6.72 17.79
CA ASN A 160 37.07 -5.62 18.71
C ASN A 160 36.31 -4.31 18.36
N GLU A 161 36.25 -3.35 19.29
CA GLU A 161 35.53 -2.06 19.09
C GLU A 161 36.13 -1.19 17.97
N SER A 162 37.31 -1.53 17.47
CA SER A 162 38.05 -0.83 16.43
C SER A 162 37.74 -1.34 15.02
N GLU A 163 37.00 -2.45 14.89
CA GLU A 163 36.77 -3.17 13.63
C GLU A 163 35.27 -3.25 13.31
N ILE A 164 34.85 -2.54 12.25
CA ILE A 164 33.45 -2.53 11.80
C ILE A 164 33.28 -3.54 10.66
N ALA A 165 32.38 -4.51 10.82
CA ALA A 165 31.96 -5.41 9.75
C ALA A 165 30.77 -4.83 8.98
N ILE A 166 30.85 -4.82 7.64
CA ILE A 166 29.71 -4.51 6.75
C ILE A 166 29.23 -5.82 6.12
N LEU A 167 27.96 -6.16 6.34
CA LEU A 167 27.30 -7.31 5.76
C LEU A 167 26.53 -6.86 4.51
N ALA A 168 27.05 -7.16 3.32
CA ALA A 168 26.32 -7.00 2.06
C ALA A 168 25.68 -8.34 1.66
N ILE A 169 24.38 -8.50 1.91
CA ILE A 169 23.62 -9.68 1.47
C ILE A 169 23.05 -9.38 0.09
N SER A 170 23.66 -9.98 -0.93
CA SER A 170 23.00 -10.16 -2.24
C SER A 170 22.34 -11.54 -2.24
N SER A 171 21.03 -11.59 -1.98
CA SER A 171 20.25 -12.80 -2.26
C SER A 171 20.03 -12.88 -3.78
N VAL A 172 20.78 -13.75 -4.45
CA VAL A 172 20.46 -14.16 -5.82
C VAL A 172 19.51 -15.35 -5.73
N ASN A 173 18.25 -15.09 -5.33
CA ASN A 173 17.05 -15.88 -5.64
C ASN A 173 15.89 -15.53 -4.69
N ALA A 174 15.36 -14.31 -4.83
CA ALA A 174 14.03 -13.96 -4.29
C ALA A 174 12.89 -14.34 -5.25
N TYR A 175 13.15 -15.20 -6.25
CA TYR A 175 12.20 -15.52 -7.33
C TYR A 175 11.39 -16.80 -7.09
N ASN A 176 11.64 -17.55 -6.02
CA ASN A 176 10.81 -18.70 -5.68
C ASN A 176 10.01 -18.42 -4.41
N GLU A 177 8.69 -18.61 -4.50
CA GLU A 177 7.65 -18.38 -3.48
C GLU A 177 7.80 -19.21 -2.19
N VAL A 178 8.93 -19.90 -2.01
CA VAL A 178 9.32 -20.60 -0.78
C VAL A 178 10.81 -20.33 -0.54
N GLY A 179 11.16 -19.08 -0.29
CA GLY A 179 12.49 -18.70 0.21
C GLY A 179 12.53 -18.79 1.74
N PRO A 180 13.67 -19.15 2.37
CA PRO A 180 13.79 -19.13 3.82
C PRO A 180 13.49 -17.72 4.33
N ASP A 181 12.80 -17.64 5.47
CA ASP A 181 12.56 -16.38 6.18
C ASP A 181 13.91 -15.66 6.29
N ILE A 182 13.96 -14.36 5.95
CA ILE A 182 15.19 -13.57 6.07
C ILE A 182 15.76 -13.73 7.50
N THR A 183 14.89 -13.87 8.50
CA THR A 183 15.26 -14.17 9.89
C THR A 183 15.99 -15.51 10.03
N GLU A 184 15.49 -16.56 9.39
CA GLU A 184 16.13 -17.88 9.37
C GLU A 184 17.47 -17.86 8.61
N ALA A 185 17.54 -17.13 7.48
CA ALA A 185 18.79 -16.93 6.75
C ALA A 185 19.85 -16.22 7.61
N PHE A 186 19.44 -15.27 8.47
CA PHE A 186 20.30 -14.57 9.42
C PHE A 186 20.74 -15.42 10.62
N GLU A 187 19.93 -16.38 11.05
CA GLU A 187 20.27 -17.32 12.13
C GLU A 187 21.20 -18.44 11.64
N ASN A 188 21.15 -18.78 10.35
CA ASN A 188 21.97 -19.83 9.73
C ASN A 188 23.34 -19.35 9.19
N ILE A 189 23.77 -18.13 9.52
CA ILE A 189 25.10 -17.64 9.14
C ILE A 189 26.16 -18.38 9.97
N ASN A 190 26.75 -19.43 9.37
CA ASN A 190 27.72 -20.32 10.04
C ASN A 190 29.16 -19.78 10.05
N SER A 191 29.47 -18.75 9.26
CA SER A 191 30.79 -18.12 9.28
C SER A 191 30.72 -16.66 8.85
N LEU A 192 31.36 -15.80 9.63
CA LEU A 192 31.58 -14.39 9.32
C LEU A 192 33.03 -14.24 8.85
N VAL A 193 33.24 -13.72 7.65
CA VAL A 193 34.59 -13.42 7.15
C VAL A 193 34.78 -11.91 7.11
N VAL A 194 35.83 -11.44 7.77
CA VAL A 194 36.20 -10.03 7.88
C VAL A 194 37.35 -9.78 6.91
N PHE A 195 37.20 -8.81 6.00
CA PHE A 195 38.29 -8.31 5.17
C PHE A 195 38.40 -6.80 5.30
N SER A 196 39.63 -6.31 5.42
CA SER A 196 39.95 -4.88 5.35
C SER A 196 40.05 -4.44 3.88
N CYS A 197 39.30 -3.42 3.49
CA CYS A 197 39.53 -2.72 2.23
C CYS A 197 39.22 -1.23 2.38
N ASP A 198 40.13 -0.38 1.92
CA ASP A 198 39.93 1.06 1.84
C ASP A 198 39.06 1.39 0.63
N THR A 199 37.75 1.53 0.85
CA THR A 199 36.72 2.16 -0.02
C THR A 199 36.38 1.49 -1.36
N TYR A 200 35.10 1.15 -1.56
CA TYR A 200 34.46 1.10 -2.90
C TYR A 200 32.98 1.53 -2.86
N ILE A 201 32.62 2.47 -3.73
CA ILE A 201 31.25 2.70 -4.22
C ILE A 201 31.15 1.94 -5.55
N CYS A 202 30.26 0.95 -5.65
CA CYS A 202 30.01 0.27 -6.93
C CYS A 202 28.66 0.68 -7.52
N HIS A 203 28.70 1.35 -8.67
CA HIS A 203 27.62 1.37 -9.66
C HIS A 203 27.83 0.16 -10.58
N PHE A 204 26.80 -0.67 -10.79
CA PHE A 204 26.90 -1.85 -11.66
C PHE A 204 26.23 -1.54 -13.01
N GLU A 205 27.04 -1.38 -14.07
CA GLU A 205 26.56 -1.48 -15.46
C GLU A 205 26.80 -2.89 -15.99
N LYS A 206 25.74 -3.47 -16.56
CA LYS A 206 25.72 -4.86 -17.02
C LYS A 206 26.39 -4.95 -18.40
N GLY A 207 27.65 -5.39 -18.48
CA GLY A 207 28.24 -5.73 -19.79
C GLY A 207 29.76 -5.78 -19.97
N ALA A 208 30.61 -5.55 -18.97
CA ALA A 208 32.06 -5.63 -19.18
C ALA A 208 32.63 -7.01 -18.74
N GLN A 209 32.94 -7.86 -19.72
CA GLN A 209 33.86 -8.99 -19.52
C GLN A 209 35.28 -8.44 -19.33
N MET A 210 36.00 -8.87 -18.29
CA MET A 210 37.43 -8.58 -18.15
C MET A 210 38.27 -9.84 -18.37
N ILE A 211 39.26 -9.68 -19.25
CA ILE A 211 40.46 -10.49 -19.45
C ILE A 211 41.41 -10.25 -18.28
#